data_AF-A0A238J744-F1
#
_entry.id   AF-A0A238J744-F1
#
_cell.length_a   1.000
_cell.length_b   1.000
_cell.length_c   1.000
_cell.angle_alpha   90.00
_cell.angle_beta   90.00
_cell.angle_gamma   90.00
#
_symmetry.space_group_name_H-M   'P 1'
#
loop_
_entity.id
_entity.type
_entity.pdbx_description
1 polymer ?
#
loop_
_entity_poly.entity_id
_entity_poly.type
_entity_poly.pdbx_seq_one_letter_code
_entity_poly.pdbx_strand_id
1 'polypeptide(L)'
;MTKRQIGILVFALFGFVAGYWTVELFQAVDRGERAVELFETYCLSEVEGERAEADDALISLSYPEGTWADSAGKLVVQITPEHCRVSDILEFLTDKDWETVEARISAIVEKRFPRLTADLDHGVNWDSYVLWAEYPVFDPKRWGVTAYRYDFGDGNRQSALAIKHPSTGPSPIKN
;
A
#
# COMPACT_ATOMS: atom_id res chain seq x y z
N MET A 1 4.94 16.43 -58.14
CA MET A 1 5.09 16.51 -56.67
C MET A 1 6.41 17.18 -56.33
N THR A 2 6.35 18.39 -55.78
CA THR A 2 7.52 19.25 -55.49
C THR A 2 8.16 18.86 -54.16
N LYS A 3 9.51 18.88 -54.10
CA LYS A 3 10.38 18.55 -52.94
C LYS A 3 9.95 19.14 -51.58
N ARG A 4 9.09 20.17 -51.57
CA ARG A 4 8.51 20.82 -50.40
C ARG A 4 7.48 19.99 -49.62
N GLN A 5 6.75 19.07 -50.26
CA GLN A 5 5.70 18.27 -49.59
C GLN A 5 6.26 17.06 -48.80
N ILE A 6 7.45 16.59 -49.15
CA ILE A 6 8.10 15.46 -48.46
C ILE A 6 8.65 15.90 -47.10
N GLY A 7 9.12 17.14 -46.96
CA GLY A 7 9.68 17.65 -45.71
C GLY A 7 8.66 17.79 -44.56
N ILE A 8 7.39 18.06 -44.87
CA ILE A 8 6.34 18.27 -43.86
C ILE A 8 5.84 16.94 -43.29
N LEU A 9 5.76 15.88 -44.12
CA LEU A 9 5.36 14.54 -43.69
C LEU A 9 6.40 13.88 -42.76
N VAL A 10 7.70 14.13 -42.99
CA VAL A 10 8.77 13.60 -42.14
C VAL A 10 8.78 14.26 -40.75
N PHE A 11 8.54 15.57 -40.67
CA PHE A 11 8.47 16.27 -39.37
C PHE A 11 7.28 15.86 -38.51
N ALA A 12 6.11 15.62 -39.12
CA ALA A 12 4.93 15.15 -38.40
C ALA A 12 5.11 13.73 -37.84
N LEU A 13 5.76 12.83 -38.59
CA LEU A 13 6.06 11.47 -38.14
C LEU A 13 7.10 11.44 -37.00
N PHE A 14 8.15 12.25 -37.06
CA PHE A 14 9.13 12.34 -35.97
C PHE A 14 8.56 13.00 -34.71
N GLY A 15 7.69 14.02 -34.84
CA GLY A 15 7.00 14.64 -33.70
C GLY A 15 6.02 13.70 -33.00
N PHE A 16 5.34 12.83 -33.75
CA PHE A 16 4.39 11.86 -33.18
C PHE A 16 5.11 10.70 -32.47
N VAL A 17 6.24 10.24 -33.01
CA VAL A 17 7.05 9.19 -32.37
C VAL A 17 7.68 9.75 -31.08
N ALA A 18 8.29 10.95 -31.10
CA ALA A 18 8.83 11.56 -29.88
C ALA A 18 7.78 11.85 -28.79
N GLY A 19 6.54 12.18 -29.20
CA GLY A 19 5.42 12.33 -28.27
C GLY A 19 4.97 11.02 -27.62
N TYR A 20 5.02 9.90 -28.33
CA TYR A 20 4.63 8.59 -27.77
C TYR A 20 5.65 8.06 -26.75
N TRP A 21 6.94 8.27 -27.00
CA TRP A 21 8.01 7.85 -26.06
C TRP A 21 8.08 8.70 -24.78
N THR A 22 7.53 9.91 -24.78
CA THR A 22 7.53 10.77 -23.58
C THR A 22 6.38 10.48 -22.61
N VAL A 23 5.31 9.79 -23.04
CA VAL A 23 4.19 9.41 -22.16
C VAL A 23 4.57 8.21 -21.26
N GLU A 24 5.40 7.28 -21.74
CA GLU A 24 5.87 6.14 -20.93
C GLU A 24 6.88 6.57 -19.85
N LEU A 25 7.68 7.61 -20.09
CA LEU A 25 8.66 8.12 -19.11
C LEU A 25 8.05 8.91 -17.94
N PHE A 26 6.75 9.24 -18.01
CA PHE A 26 6.03 10.01 -16.98
C PHE A 26 4.73 9.33 -16.55
N GLN A 27 4.67 7.99 -16.56
CA GLN A 27 3.59 7.33 -15.81
C GLN A 27 3.80 7.60 -14.33
N ALA A 28 3.00 8.52 -13.78
CA ALA A 28 2.93 8.75 -12.35
C ALA A 28 2.61 7.42 -11.66
N VAL A 29 3.34 7.10 -10.59
CA VAL A 29 3.10 5.91 -9.77
C VAL A 29 1.65 5.93 -9.31
N ASP A 30 0.91 4.85 -9.57
CA ASP A 30 -0.40 4.65 -8.94
C ASP A 30 -0.15 4.36 -7.46
N ARG A 31 -0.41 5.36 -6.62
CA ARG A 31 -0.02 5.33 -5.20
C ARG A 31 -0.88 4.34 -4.40
N GLY A 32 -2.13 4.14 -4.83
CA GLY A 32 -3.01 3.13 -4.24
C GLY A 32 -2.49 1.72 -4.51
N GLU A 33 -2.15 1.42 -5.76
CA GLU A 33 -1.51 0.14 -6.13
C GLU A 33 -0.17 -0.05 -5.41
N ARG A 34 0.68 0.98 -5.39
CA ARG A 34 1.98 0.93 -4.71
C ARG A 34 1.85 0.66 -3.21
N ALA A 35 0.84 1.23 -2.54
CA ALA A 35 0.59 0.95 -1.12
C ALA A 35 0.23 -0.51 -0.87
N VAL A 36 -0.59 -1.10 -1.74
CA VAL A 36 -0.95 -2.52 -1.68
C VAL A 36 0.27 -3.38 -1.96
N GLU A 37 1.06 -3.08 -2.99
CA GLU A 37 2.29 -3.80 -3.31
C GLU A 37 3.27 -3.84 -2.13
N LEU A 38 3.57 -2.67 -1.53
CA LEU A 38 4.43 -2.60 -0.34
C LEU A 38 3.86 -3.44 0.81
N PHE A 39 2.53 -3.43 1.00
CA PHE A 39 1.89 -4.20 2.05
C PHE A 39 1.97 -5.70 1.80
N GLU A 40 1.75 -6.16 0.57
CA GLU A 40 1.91 -7.57 0.18
C GLU A 40 3.36 -8.02 0.35
N THR A 41 4.32 -7.24 -0.16
CA THR A 41 5.75 -7.57 -0.14
C THR A 41 6.32 -7.60 1.27
N TYR A 42 6.00 -6.63 2.12
CA TYR A 42 6.68 -6.48 3.42
C TYR A 42 5.86 -6.95 4.61
N CYS A 43 4.53 -6.79 4.58
CA CYS A 43 3.69 -7.15 5.72
C CYS A 43 3.08 -8.54 5.56
N LEU A 44 2.42 -8.85 4.44
CA LEU A 44 1.77 -10.15 4.27
C LEU A 44 2.78 -11.30 4.19
N SER A 45 3.91 -11.09 3.53
CA SER A 45 4.99 -12.08 3.43
C SER A 45 5.49 -12.53 4.81
N GLU A 46 5.61 -11.61 5.78
CA GLU A 46 5.97 -11.93 7.16
C GLU A 46 4.95 -12.85 7.84
N VAL A 47 3.65 -12.60 7.62
CA VAL A 47 2.59 -13.47 8.13
C VAL A 47 2.67 -14.85 7.49
N GLU A 48 2.98 -14.91 6.19
CA GLU A 48 3.17 -16.14 5.41
C GLU A 48 4.49 -16.88 5.73
N GLY A 49 5.34 -16.30 6.59
CA GLY A 49 6.58 -16.92 7.08
C GLY A 49 7.82 -16.60 6.24
N GLU A 50 7.68 -15.76 5.22
CA GLU A 50 8.74 -15.28 4.34
C GLU A 50 8.99 -13.80 4.64
N ARG A 51 9.79 -13.49 5.66
CA ARG A 51 10.09 -12.09 5.98
C ARG A 51 10.91 -11.46 4.85
N ALA A 52 10.32 -10.55 4.09
CA ALA A 52 11.03 -9.77 3.10
C ALA A 52 12.07 -8.85 3.77
N GLU A 53 13.27 -8.81 3.20
CA GLU A 53 14.27 -7.80 3.56
C GLU A 53 13.95 -6.50 2.83
N ALA A 54 14.16 -5.37 3.49
CA ALA A 54 14.02 -4.07 2.84
C ALA A 54 14.98 -3.99 1.65
N ASP A 55 14.45 -3.71 0.46
CA ASP A 55 15.24 -3.58 -0.76
C ASP A 55 15.94 -2.22 -0.85
N ASP A 56 16.84 -2.07 -1.83
CA ASP A 56 17.57 -0.83 -2.10
C ASP A 56 16.67 0.34 -2.57
N ALA A 57 15.40 0.08 -2.93
CA ALA A 57 14.46 1.12 -3.32
C ALA A 57 13.85 1.83 -2.09
N LEU A 58 13.94 1.21 -0.91
CA LEU A 58 13.48 1.75 0.36
C LEU A 58 14.59 2.52 1.10
N ILE A 59 14.28 3.76 1.48
CA ILE A 59 15.21 4.61 2.22
C ILE A 59 14.98 4.42 3.72
N SER A 60 15.95 3.87 4.43
CA SER A 60 15.88 3.74 5.90
C SER A 60 15.73 5.10 6.58
N LEU A 61 14.76 5.20 7.48
CA LEU A 61 14.53 6.36 8.33
C LEU A 61 15.16 6.12 9.70
N SER A 62 15.78 7.15 10.26
CA SER A 62 16.52 7.05 11.52
C SER A 62 15.64 6.85 12.76
N TYR A 63 14.35 7.21 12.69
CA TYR A 63 13.40 7.03 13.77
C TYR A 63 11.95 7.03 13.26
N PRO A 64 11.08 6.15 13.78
CA PRO A 64 11.38 5.03 14.68
C PRO A 64 12.19 3.92 13.99
N GLU A 65 12.89 3.07 14.76
CA GLU A 65 13.61 1.92 14.18
C GLU A 65 12.66 1.01 13.39
N GLY A 66 13.20 0.35 12.36
CA GLY A 66 12.40 -0.51 11.47
C GLY A 66 11.44 0.29 10.60
N THR A 67 11.84 1.49 10.16
CA THR A 67 11.01 2.34 9.30
C THR A 67 11.77 2.70 8.03
N TRP A 68 11.08 2.63 6.90
CA TRP A 68 11.62 2.95 5.59
C TRP A 68 10.63 3.79 4.77
N ALA A 69 11.15 4.68 3.94
CA ALA A 69 10.38 5.49 3.01
C ALA A 69 10.49 4.96 1.58
N ASP A 70 9.34 4.76 0.93
CA ASP A 70 9.25 4.57 -0.51
C ASP A 70 9.18 5.95 -1.18
N SER A 71 10.31 6.38 -1.74
CA SER A 71 10.43 7.74 -2.30
C SER A 71 9.57 7.97 -3.55
N ALA A 72 9.23 6.88 -4.26
CA ALA A 72 8.43 6.89 -5.48
C ALA A 72 6.93 7.08 -5.17
N GLY A 73 6.36 6.28 -4.27
CA GLY A 73 4.96 6.37 -3.85
C GLY A 73 4.71 7.37 -2.72
N LYS A 74 5.75 7.95 -2.10
CA LYS A 74 5.64 8.80 -0.90
C LYS A 74 4.92 8.07 0.23
N LEU A 75 5.34 6.84 0.49
CA LEU A 75 4.77 5.96 1.49
C LEU A 75 5.84 5.59 2.52
N VAL A 76 5.40 5.15 3.69
CA VAL A 76 6.27 4.65 4.76
C VAL A 76 5.89 3.24 5.10
N VAL A 77 6.89 2.34 5.06
CA VAL A 77 6.80 0.98 5.58
C VAL A 77 7.43 0.97 6.96
N GLN A 78 6.70 0.49 7.95
CA GLN A 78 7.20 0.26 9.30
C GLN A 78 7.05 -1.21 9.65
N ILE A 79 8.13 -1.86 10.04
CA ILE A 79 8.15 -3.27 10.42
C ILE A 79 8.79 -3.39 11.79
N THR A 80 7.99 -3.79 12.77
CA THR A 80 8.41 -4.03 14.16
C THR A 80 8.04 -5.46 14.57
N PRO A 81 8.50 -5.97 15.72
CA PRO A 81 8.04 -7.27 16.22
C PRO A 81 6.54 -7.36 16.51
N GLU A 82 5.87 -6.22 16.73
CA GLU A 82 4.46 -6.17 17.15
C GLU A 82 3.50 -5.91 15.97
N HIS A 83 3.97 -5.16 14.97
CA HIS A 83 3.17 -4.81 13.80
C HIS A 83 4.02 -4.54 12.56
N CYS A 84 3.40 -4.74 11.40
CA CYS A 84 3.84 -4.20 10.12
C CYS A 84 2.79 -3.22 9.59
N ARG A 85 3.22 -2.07 9.05
CA ARG A 85 2.32 -1.01 8.56
C ARG A 85 2.86 -0.35 7.31
N VAL A 86 1.99 -0.07 6.35
CA VAL A 86 2.23 0.85 5.24
C VAL A 86 1.34 2.09 5.45
N SER A 87 1.90 3.29 5.37
CA SER A 87 1.15 4.54 5.58
C SER A 87 1.54 5.63 4.61
N ASP A 88 0.64 6.59 4.41
CA ASP A 88 0.79 7.74 3.53
C ASP A 88 1.26 9.01 4.25
N ILE A 89 1.98 8.86 5.37
CA ILE A 89 2.36 9.98 6.23
C ILE A 89 3.26 11.03 5.55
N LEU A 90 3.94 10.67 4.45
CA LEU A 90 4.78 11.61 3.69
C LEU A 90 3.96 12.48 2.73
N GLU A 91 2.86 11.94 2.22
CA GLU A 91 1.92 12.64 1.34
C GLU A 91 0.60 11.87 1.36
N PHE A 92 -0.51 12.51 1.73
CA PHE A 92 -1.78 11.79 1.88
C PHE A 92 -2.26 11.19 0.56
N LEU A 93 -2.86 10.00 0.63
CA LEU A 93 -3.54 9.38 -0.50
C LEU A 93 -4.79 10.18 -0.87
N THR A 94 -5.10 10.23 -2.17
CA THR A 94 -6.37 10.79 -2.63
C THR A 94 -7.51 9.81 -2.36
N ASP A 95 -8.76 10.27 -2.48
CA ASP A 95 -9.94 9.39 -2.39
C ASP A 95 -9.87 8.25 -3.42
N LYS A 96 -9.39 8.55 -4.64
CA LYS A 96 -9.21 7.55 -5.70
C LYS A 96 -8.16 6.50 -5.34
N ASP A 97 -7.02 6.92 -4.79
CA ASP A 97 -5.98 5.98 -4.36
C ASP A 97 -6.51 5.08 -3.23
N TRP A 98 -7.29 5.65 -2.31
CA TRP A 98 -7.87 4.90 -1.20
C TRP A 98 -8.93 3.89 -1.64
N GLU A 99 -9.80 4.24 -2.61
CA GLU A 99 -10.75 3.30 -3.21
C GLU A 99 -10.03 2.08 -3.82
N THR A 100 -8.90 2.31 -4.50
CA THR A 100 -8.04 1.22 -5.00
C THR A 100 -7.52 0.36 -3.87
N VAL A 101 -6.99 0.97 -2.80
CA VAL A 101 -6.46 0.25 -1.63
C VAL A 101 -7.55 -0.63 -0.99
N GLU A 102 -8.73 -0.08 -0.71
CA GLU A 102 -9.83 -0.81 -0.07
C GLU A 102 -10.30 -2.00 -0.90
N ALA A 103 -10.50 -1.79 -2.20
CA ALA A 103 -10.94 -2.84 -3.11
C ALA A 103 -9.91 -3.98 -3.20
N ARG A 104 -8.63 -3.62 -3.34
CA ARG A 104 -7.53 -4.59 -3.48
C ARG A 104 -7.27 -5.37 -2.20
N ILE A 105 -7.19 -4.69 -1.06
CA ILE A 105 -6.88 -5.37 0.20
C ILE A 105 -8.01 -6.30 0.64
N SER A 106 -9.27 -5.90 0.43
CA SER A 106 -10.43 -6.76 0.71
C SER A 106 -10.35 -8.05 -0.10
N ALA A 107 -10.11 -7.94 -1.42
CA ALA A 107 -9.96 -9.10 -2.30
C ALA A 107 -8.77 -10.00 -1.92
N ILE A 108 -7.65 -9.40 -1.48
CA ILE A 108 -6.48 -10.16 -1.01
C ILE A 108 -6.81 -10.92 0.27
N VAL A 109 -7.44 -10.27 1.25
CA VAL A 109 -7.77 -10.87 2.54
C VAL A 109 -8.77 -12.01 2.37
N GLU A 110 -9.85 -11.79 1.61
CA GLU A 110 -10.85 -12.82 1.33
C GLU A 110 -10.23 -14.06 0.66
N LYS A 111 -9.29 -13.85 -0.26
CA LYS A 111 -8.66 -14.94 -1.03
C LYS A 111 -7.58 -15.68 -0.24
N ARG A 112 -6.70 -14.95 0.46
CA ARG A 112 -5.49 -15.52 1.09
C ARG A 112 -5.73 -15.93 2.54
N PHE A 113 -6.64 -15.27 3.25
CA PHE A 113 -6.87 -15.47 4.68
C PHE A 113 -8.36 -15.73 4.97
N PRO A 114 -8.93 -16.84 4.48
CA PRO A 114 -10.37 -17.12 4.59
C PRO A 114 -10.88 -17.33 6.03
N ARG A 115 -9.97 -17.42 7.02
CA ARG A 115 -10.31 -17.47 8.45
C ARG A 115 -10.50 -16.10 9.08
N LEU A 116 -9.99 -15.04 8.46
CA LEU A 116 -10.20 -13.68 8.95
C LEU A 116 -11.62 -13.23 8.63
N THR A 117 -12.34 -12.79 9.65
CA THR A 117 -13.68 -12.22 9.49
C THR A 117 -13.63 -10.73 9.71
N ALA A 118 -14.38 -9.97 8.91
CA ALA A 118 -14.52 -8.53 9.12
C ALA A 118 -15.15 -8.26 10.50
N ASP A 119 -14.43 -7.53 11.34
CA ASP A 119 -14.86 -7.02 12.62
C ASP A 119 -15.54 -5.67 12.39
N LEU A 120 -16.87 -5.72 12.32
CA LEU A 120 -17.74 -4.55 12.12
C LEU A 120 -18.06 -3.83 13.44
N ASP A 121 -17.66 -4.38 14.58
CA ASP A 121 -17.93 -3.83 15.92
C ASP A 121 -16.67 -3.22 16.53
N HIS A 122 -15.95 -2.45 15.73
CA HIS A 122 -14.64 -1.90 16.09
C HIS A 122 -14.71 -0.67 17.00
N GLY A 123 -15.89 -0.06 17.19
CA GLY A 123 -16.10 1.03 18.13
C GLY A 123 -15.31 2.33 17.85
N VAL A 124 -14.72 2.47 16.66
CA VAL A 124 -13.91 3.64 16.26
C VAL A 124 -14.64 4.46 15.20
N ASN A 125 -14.77 5.77 15.42
CA ASN A 125 -15.39 6.71 14.47
C ASN A 125 -14.33 7.27 13.51
N TRP A 126 -13.90 6.47 12.54
CA TRP A 126 -12.95 6.86 11.50
C TRP A 126 -13.65 6.93 10.15
N ASP A 127 -13.13 7.75 9.23
CA ASP A 127 -13.70 7.97 7.90
C ASP A 127 -13.82 6.67 7.09
N SER A 128 -12.83 5.80 7.23
CA SER A 128 -12.91 4.40 6.85
C SER A 128 -12.15 3.54 7.84
N TYR A 129 -12.72 2.41 8.23
CA TYR A 129 -12.05 1.40 9.01
C TYR A 129 -12.62 0.03 8.68
N VAL A 130 -11.74 -0.89 8.32
CA VAL A 130 -12.05 -2.31 8.26
C VAL A 130 -10.93 -3.07 8.95
N LEU A 131 -11.32 -3.91 9.90
CA LEU A 131 -10.43 -4.88 10.53
C LEU A 131 -10.90 -6.27 10.15
N TRP A 132 -10.03 -7.09 9.59
CA TRP A 132 -10.24 -8.52 9.45
C TRP A 132 -9.39 -9.23 10.50
N ALA A 133 -10.03 -9.95 11.42
CA ALA A 133 -9.35 -10.58 12.54
C ALA A 133 -9.69 -12.07 12.65
N GLU A 134 -8.72 -12.84 13.15
CA GLU A 134 -8.95 -14.16 13.72
C GLU A 134 -9.00 -13.98 15.24
N TYR A 135 -9.97 -14.63 15.90
CA TYR A 135 -10.23 -14.59 17.34
C TYR A 135 -10.90 -13.31 17.91
N PRO A 136 -11.65 -13.41 19.03
CA PRO A 136 -12.34 -12.29 19.67
C PRO A 136 -11.40 -11.22 20.25
N VAL A 137 -11.98 -10.05 20.58
CA VAL A 137 -11.25 -8.95 21.23
C VAL A 137 -10.67 -9.48 22.56
N PHE A 138 -9.40 -9.13 22.84
CA PHE A 138 -8.61 -9.59 24.00
C PHE A 138 -8.09 -11.03 23.97
N ASP A 139 -8.35 -11.82 22.93
CA ASP A 139 -7.65 -13.09 22.77
C ASP A 139 -6.15 -12.83 22.49
N PRO A 140 -5.22 -13.43 23.25
CA PRO A 140 -3.79 -13.17 23.07
C PRO A 140 -3.23 -13.73 21.76
N LYS A 141 -3.97 -14.63 21.08
CA LYS A 141 -3.70 -15.14 19.73
C LYS A 141 -4.35 -14.29 18.64
N ARG A 142 -5.11 -13.26 18.99
CA ARG A 142 -5.75 -12.38 18.02
C ARG A 142 -4.70 -11.74 17.13
N TRP A 143 -4.92 -11.86 15.85
CA TRP A 143 -4.14 -11.19 14.82
C TRP A 143 -5.10 -10.75 13.72
N GLY A 144 -4.65 -9.85 12.87
CA GLY A 144 -5.50 -9.39 11.78
C GLY A 144 -4.86 -8.36 10.87
N VAL A 145 -5.57 -8.08 9.78
CA VAL A 145 -5.27 -7.05 8.79
C VAL A 145 -6.22 -5.89 9.02
N THR A 146 -5.71 -4.67 9.04
CA THR A 146 -6.52 -3.45 9.17
C THR A 146 -6.25 -2.56 7.97
N ALA A 147 -7.30 -2.03 7.37
CA ALA A 147 -7.25 -0.90 6.47
C ALA A 147 -8.00 0.25 7.12
N TYR A 148 -7.38 1.42 7.21
CA TYR A 148 -8.03 2.58 7.81
C TYR A 148 -7.62 3.90 7.21
N ARG A 149 -8.55 4.86 7.30
CA ARG A 149 -8.35 6.26 6.97
C ARG A 149 -8.94 7.15 8.06
N TYR A 150 -8.10 8.02 8.61
CA TYR A 150 -8.42 8.91 9.71
C TYR A 150 -8.44 10.36 9.22
N ASP A 151 -9.54 11.08 9.47
CA ASP A 151 -9.66 12.52 9.23
C ASP A 151 -9.26 13.29 10.49
N PHE A 152 -8.28 14.20 10.37
CA PHE A 152 -7.82 15.01 11.50
C PHE A 152 -8.76 16.18 11.83
N GLY A 153 -9.77 16.45 11.00
CA GLY A 153 -10.70 17.56 11.14
C GLY A 153 -10.18 18.90 10.60
N ASP A 154 -8.99 18.91 10.01
CA ASP A 154 -8.37 20.07 9.35
C ASP A 154 -8.42 19.98 7.81
N GLY A 155 -9.12 18.97 7.29
CA GLY A 155 -9.21 18.65 5.85
C GLY A 155 -8.13 17.68 5.36
N ASN A 156 -7.20 17.25 6.23
CA ASN A 156 -6.23 16.20 5.93
C ASN A 156 -6.72 14.84 6.40
N ARG A 157 -6.41 13.80 5.61
CA ARG A 157 -6.76 12.41 5.91
C ARG A 157 -5.54 11.52 5.77
N GLN A 158 -5.17 10.83 6.85
CA GLN A 158 -4.09 9.85 6.82
C GLN A 158 -4.66 8.45 6.65
N SER A 159 -4.04 7.67 5.78
CA SER A 159 -4.43 6.31 5.47
C SER A 159 -3.32 5.32 5.82
N ALA A 160 -3.70 4.10 6.19
CA ALA A 160 -2.75 3.02 6.39
C ALA A 160 -3.36 1.63 6.23
N LEU A 161 -2.48 0.71 5.83
CA LEU A 161 -2.65 -0.73 5.92
C LEU A 161 -1.77 -1.24 7.05
N ALA A 162 -2.28 -2.13 7.89
CA ALA A 162 -1.53 -2.66 9.01
C ALA A 162 -1.83 -4.14 9.28
N ILE A 163 -0.84 -4.84 9.80
CA ILE A 163 -0.98 -6.16 10.41
C ILE A 163 -0.66 -6.01 11.89
N LYS A 164 -1.52 -6.57 12.73
CA LYS A 164 -1.23 -6.76 14.14
C LYS A 164 -0.88 -8.21 14.39
N HIS A 165 0.32 -8.46 14.93
CA HIS A 165 0.74 -9.80 15.32
C HIS A 165 0.10 -10.24 16.64
N PRO A 166 -0.04 -11.56 16.89
CA PRO A 166 -0.48 -12.06 18.17
C PRO A 166 0.53 -11.70 19.27
N SER A 167 0.03 -11.29 20.43
CA SER A 167 0.87 -10.96 21.60
C SER A 167 1.59 -12.17 22.21
N THR A 168 1.06 -13.38 21.98
CA THR A 168 1.68 -14.64 22.40
C THR A 168 1.43 -15.73 21.37
N GLY A 169 2.43 -16.56 21.12
CA GLY A 169 2.34 -17.72 20.22
C GLY A 169 3.18 -17.56 18.95
N PRO A 170 3.34 -18.63 18.16
CA PRO A 170 4.01 -18.55 16.87
C PRO A 170 3.20 -17.66 15.91
N SER A 171 3.87 -17.09 14.91
CA SER A 171 3.22 -16.43 13.78
C SER A 171 2.05 -17.31 13.28
N PRO A 172 0.86 -16.74 13.00
CA PRO A 172 -0.41 -17.45 12.82
C PRO A 172 -0.46 -18.50 11.70
N ILE A 173 0.60 -18.63 10.91
CA ILE A 173 0.73 -19.57 9.78
C ILE A 173 1.75 -20.69 10.03
N LYS A 174 2.54 -20.64 11.12
CA LYS A 174 3.39 -21.78 11.53
C LYS A 174 2.56 -22.85 12.27
N ASN A 175 1.68 -23.53 11.55
CA ASN A 175 1.18 -24.86 11.90
C ASN A 175 1.64 -25.87 10.86
#